data_AF-A0A7X0LQX3-F1
#
_entry.id   AF-A0A7X0LQX3-F1
#
_cell.length_a   1.000
_cell.length_b   1.000
_cell.length_c   1.000
_cell.angle_alpha   90.00
_cell.angle_beta   90.00
_cell.angle_gamma   90.00
#
_symmetry.space_group_name_H-M   'P 1'
#
loop_
_entity.id
_entity.type
_entity.pdbx_description
1 polymer ?
#
loop_
_entity_poly.entity_id
_entity_poly.type
_entity_poly.pdbx_seq_one_letter_code
_entity_poly.pdbx_strand_id
1 'polypeptide(L)'
;MSERRMRDLAARICHLVLRILLPAQGRPRRTVQPACVAAPEPLPVPVTVRRRPTPAREELHRFAEQQIQRAIEQRRLQHERRFALGEAVAGRDHPYSYPGAPFPYAAFVSSPPHQHPR
;
A
#
# COMPACT_ATOMS: atom_id res chain seq x y z
N MET A 1 19.51 7.19 -34.75
CA MET A 1 18.16 7.50 -34.24
C MET A 1 17.81 6.75 -32.94
N SER A 2 18.68 6.72 -31.93
CA SER A 2 18.54 5.85 -30.74
C SER A 2 18.24 6.60 -29.43
N GLU A 3 18.79 7.80 -29.25
CA GLU A 3 18.71 8.51 -27.96
C GLU A 3 17.33 9.04 -27.59
N ARG A 4 16.53 9.46 -28.59
CA ARG A 4 15.16 9.97 -28.33
C ARG A 4 14.27 8.88 -27.75
N ARG A 5 14.38 7.64 -28.28
CA ARG A 5 13.59 6.49 -27.81
C ARG A 5 13.92 6.12 -26.36
N MET A 6 15.19 6.20 -25.96
CA MET A 6 15.59 5.91 -24.58
C MET A 6 15.09 6.99 -23.60
N ARG A 7 15.13 8.27 -24.01
CA ARG A 7 14.59 9.38 -23.21
C ARG A 7 13.07 9.27 -23.06
N ASP A 8 12.37 8.87 -24.11
CA ASP A 8 10.92 8.64 -24.07
C ASP A 8 10.56 7.47 -23.14
N LEU A 9 11.38 6.43 -23.13
CA LEU A 9 11.17 5.26 -22.26
C LEU A 9 11.38 5.61 -20.79
N ALA A 10 12.45 6.35 -20.48
CA ALA A 10 12.71 6.87 -19.13
C ALA A 10 11.58 7.79 -18.65
N ALA A 11 11.11 8.71 -19.50
CA ALA A 11 9.99 9.59 -19.18
C ALA A 11 8.69 8.82 -18.90
N ARG A 12 8.40 7.77 -19.68
CA ARG A 12 7.23 6.90 -19.47
C ARG A 12 7.31 6.13 -18.15
N ILE A 13 8.48 5.59 -17.80
CA ILE A 13 8.69 4.88 -16.53
C ILE A 13 8.49 5.84 -15.36
N CYS A 14 9.11 7.02 -15.39
CA CYS A 14 8.94 8.03 -14.35
C CYS A 14 7.47 8.46 -14.20
N HIS A 15 6.74 8.64 -15.31
CA HIS A 15 5.33 9.00 -15.29
C HIS A 15 4.44 7.90 -14.68
N LEU A 16 4.70 6.62 -14.99
CA LEU A 16 3.98 5.49 -14.41
C LEU A 16 4.24 5.38 -12.90
N VAL A 17 5.49 5.51 -12.48
CA VAL A 17 5.87 5.47 -11.06
C VAL A 17 5.20 6.62 -10.29
N LEU A 18 5.21 7.84 -10.83
CA LEU A 18 4.52 8.99 -10.23
C LEU A 18 3.00 8.78 -10.14
N ARG A 19 2.37 8.20 -11.16
CA ARG A 19 0.93 7.92 -11.16
C ARG A 19 0.52 6.86 -10.12
N ILE A 20 1.42 5.93 -9.79
CA ILE A 20 1.19 4.90 -8.77
C ILE A 20 1.44 5.47 -7.37
N LEU A 21 2.49 6.30 -7.20
CA LEU A 21 2.89 6.85 -5.91
C LEU A 21 2.03 8.02 -5.45
N LEU A 22 1.48 8.82 -6.37
CA LEU A 22 0.53 9.85 -6.01
C LEU A 22 -0.88 9.23 -5.94
N PRO A 23 -1.48 9.07 -4.73
CA PRO A 23 -2.89 8.75 -4.64
C PRO A 23 -3.64 9.83 -5.42
N ALA A 24 -4.52 9.41 -6.32
CA ALA A 24 -5.31 10.29 -7.17
C ALA A 24 -5.90 11.41 -6.32
N GLN A 25 -5.29 12.60 -6.38
CA GLN A 25 -5.88 13.78 -5.78
C GLN A 25 -7.16 14.02 -6.55
N GLY A 26 -8.26 13.58 -5.94
CA GLY A 26 -9.59 13.67 -6.49
C GLY A 26 -9.80 15.11 -6.95
N ARG A 27 -10.14 15.27 -8.23
CA ARG A 27 -10.70 16.53 -8.73
C ARG A 27 -11.78 16.96 -7.73
N PRO A 28 -11.76 18.20 -7.21
CA PRO A 28 -12.93 18.71 -6.54
C PRO A 28 -14.06 18.63 -7.58
N ARG A 29 -15.10 17.84 -7.27
CA ARG A 29 -16.33 17.84 -8.04
C ARG A 29 -16.74 19.30 -8.21
N ARG A 30 -16.80 19.78 -9.46
CA ARG A 30 -17.56 20.99 -9.78
C ARG A 30 -19.00 20.68 -9.41
N THR A 31 -19.41 21.12 -8.22
CA THR A 31 -20.81 21.23 -7.86
C THR A 31 -21.43 22.25 -8.81
N VAL A 32 -22.39 21.80 -9.60
CA VAL A 32 -23.33 22.67 -10.30
C VAL A 32 -23.94 23.58 -9.24
N GLN A 33 -23.79 24.89 -9.38
CA GLN A 33 -24.44 25.83 -8.48
C GLN A 33 -25.96 25.69 -8.65
N PRO A 34 -26.73 25.38 -7.60
CA PRO A 34 -28.14 25.70 -7.62
C PRO A 34 -28.29 27.23 -7.45
N ALA A 35 -29.26 27.79 -8.17
CA ALA A 35 -29.57 29.21 -8.20
C ALA A 35 -29.70 29.83 -6.79
N CYS A 36 -29.29 31.09 -6.66
CA CYS A 36 -29.47 31.92 -5.46
C CYS A 36 -30.94 31.89 -4.99
N VAL A 37 -31.21 31.10 -3.96
CA VAL A 37 -32.38 31.28 -3.09
C VAL A 37 -31.91 32.10 -1.90
N ALA A 38 -32.67 33.15 -1.58
CA ALA A 38 -32.36 34.14 -0.55
C ALA A 38 -31.87 33.48 0.77
N ALA A 39 -30.84 34.08 1.37
CA ALA A 39 -30.19 33.58 2.58
C ALA A 39 -31.19 33.49 3.75
N PRO A 40 -31.37 32.31 4.38
CA PRO A 40 -32.01 32.25 5.69
C PRO A 40 -31.04 32.82 6.75
N GLU A 41 -31.59 33.51 7.75
CA GLU A 41 -30.84 34.14 8.84
C GLU A 41 -29.77 33.21 9.45
N PRO A 42 -28.61 33.75 9.87
CA PRO A 42 -27.56 32.93 10.48
C PRO A 42 -28.03 32.43 11.86
N LEU A 43 -28.33 31.13 11.92
CA LEU A 43 -28.47 30.41 13.18
C LEU A 43 -27.16 30.51 13.98
N PRO A 44 -27.20 30.74 15.31
CA PRO A 44 -25.99 30.78 16.12
C PRO A 44 -25.28 29.42 16.05
N VAL A 45 -24.06 29.42 15.50
CA VAL A 45 -23.19 28.23 15.43
C VAL A 45 -22.75 27.90 16.86
N PRO A 46 -23.10 26.72 17.42
CA PRO A 46 -22.55 26.34 18.71
C PRO A 46 -21.05 26.09 18.54
N VAL A 47 -20.23 26.99 19.10
CA VAL A 47 -18.78 26.87 19.13
C VAL A 47 -18.37 25.85 20.19
N THR A 48 -18.71 24.58 19.98
CA THR A 48 -18.06 23.49 20.71
C THR A 48 -16.88 23.00 19.89
N VAL A 49 -15.78 23.79 19.90
CA VAL A 49 -14.48 23.26 19.48
C VAL A 49 -14.07 22.24 20.54
N ARG A 50 -14.38 20.97 20.29
CA ARG A 50 -13.80 19.88 21.10
C ARG A 50 -12.29 19.94 20.93
N ARG A 51 -11.60 20.52 21.92
CA ARG A 51 -10.14 20.42 22.04
C ARG A 51 -9.82 18.93 22.12
N ARG A 52 -9.33 18.35 21.03
CA ARG A 52 -8.73 17.01 21.09
C ARG A 52 -7.50 17.13 21.98
N PRO A 53 -7.36 16.30 23.03
CA PRO A 53 -6.14 16.28 23.80
C PRO A 53 -4.99 15.95 22.84
N THR A 54 -3.96 16.79 22.85
CA THR A 54 -2.71 16.45 22.17
C THR A 54 -2.08 15.29 22.93
N PRO A 55 -1.71 14.20 22.25
CA PRO A 55 -1.09 13.05 22.90
C PRO A 55 0.18 13.49 23.61
N ALA A 56 0.45 12.91 24.79
CA ALA A 56 1.70 13.16 25.48
C ALA A 56 2.87 12.70 24.59
N ARG A 57 4.04 13.35 24.73
CA ARG A 57 5.23 13.03 23.92
C ARG A 57 5.55 11.53 23.94
N GLU A 58 5.40 10.89 25.08
CA GLU A 58 5.60 9.45 25.27
C GLU A 58 4.61 8.57 24.49
N GLU A 59 3.35 9.01 24.37
CA GLU A 59 2.33 8.30 23.59
C GLU A 59 2.63 8.36 22.09
N LEU A 60 3.17 9.50 21.62
CA LEU A 60 3.64 9.65 20.25
C LEU A 60 4.81 8.72 19.94
N HIS A 61 5.77 8.59 20.87
CA HIS A 61 6.90 7.68 20.71
C HIS A 61 6.43 6.22 20.63
N ARG A 62 5.59 5.76 21.55
CA ARG A 62 5.04 4.39 21.52
C ARG A 62 4.25 4.12 20.25
N PHE A 63 3.44 5.08 19.81
CA PHE A 63 2.70 4.96 18.56
C PHE A 63 3.64 4.84 17.36
N ALA A 64 4.67 5.68 17.28
CA ALA A 64 5.66 5.63 16.21
C ALA A 64 6.39 4.28 16.15
N GLU A 65 6.82 3.76 17.31
CA GLU A 65 7.45 2.43 17.42
C GLU A 65 6.54 1.32 16.89
N GLN A 66 5.25 1.34 17.27
CA GLN A 66 4.27 0.38 16.77
C GLN A 66 4.09 0.48 15.25
N GLN A 67 4.06 1.69 14.69
CA GLN A 67 3.94 1.88 13.24
C GLN A 67 5.19 1.39 12.50
N ILE A 68 6.39 1.66 13.03
CA ILE A 68 7.66 1.18 12.48
C ILE A 68 7.68 -0.35 12.47
N GLN A 69 7.30 -0.97 13.58
CA GLN A 69 7.26 -2.43 13.69
C GLN A 69 6.31 -3.06 12.67
N ARG A 70 5.10 -2.51 12.54
CA ARG A 70 4.12 -2.95 11.53
C ARG A 70 4.66 -2.79 10.10
N ALA A 71 5.36 -1.69 9.82
CA ALA A 71 5.95 -1.46 8.51
C ALA A 71 7.06 -2.47 8.20
N ILE A 72 7.90 -2.83 9.18
CA ILE A 72 8.93 -3.86 9.05
C ILE A 72 8.29 -5.22 8.73
N GLU A 73 7.25 -5.61 9.47
CA GLU A 73 6.54 -6.87 9.27
C GLU A 73 5.87 -6.94 7.90
N GLN A 74 5.19 -5.87 7.47
CA GLN A 74 4.60 -5.78 6.14
C GLN A 74 5.65 -5.88 5.03
N ARG A 75 6.80 -5.23 5.20
CA ARG A 75 7.90 -5.30 4.23
C ARG A 75 8.44 -6.71 4.12
N ARG A 76 8.65 -7.40 5.25
CA ARG A 76 9.09 -8.80 5.28
C ARG A 76 8.08 -9.70 4.56
N LEU A 77 6.79 -9.52 4.82
CA LEU A 77 5.73 -10.30 4.16
C LEU A 77 5.70 -10.07 2.65
N GLN A 78 5.84 -8.82 2.19
CA GLN A 78 5.88 -8.52 0.76
C GLN A 78 7.13 -9.10 0.08
N HIS A 79 8.27 -9.07 0.76
CA HIS A 79 9.49 -9.69 0.26
C HIS A 79 9.30 -11.19 0.05
N GLU A 80 8.77 -11.88 1.06
CA GLU A 80 8.50 -13.31 1.01
C GLU A 80 7.54 -13.69 -0.14
N ARG A 81 6.47 -12.90 -0.34
CA ARG A 81 5.53 -13.11 -1.46
C ARG A 81 6.20 -12.99 -2.83
N ARG A 82 7.09 -12.01 -2.98
CA ARG A 82 7.83 -11.80 -4.24
C ARG A 82 8.83 -12.93 -4.47
N PHE A 83 9.49 -13.39 -3.41
CA PHE A 83 10.39 -14.52 -3.47
C PHE A 83 9.65 -15.80 -3.89
N ALA A 84 8.54 -16.11 -3.23
CA ALA A 84 7.68 -17.25 -3.54
C ALA A 84 7.19 -17.23 -5.00
N LEU A 85 6.78 -16.05 -5.49
CA LEU A 85 6.40 -15.87 -6.89
C LEU A 85 7.56 -16.14 -7.85
N GLY A 86 8.77 -15.69 -7.51
CA GLY A 86 9.97 -15.94 -8.30
C GLY A 86 10.31 -17.43 -8.41
N GLU A 87 10.22 -18.16 -7.29
CA GLU A 87 10.41 -19.60 -7.26
C GLU A 87 9.34 -20.34 -8.08
N ALA A 88 8.07 -19.97 -7.94
CA ALA A 88 6.98 -20.56 -8.72
C ALA A 88 7.17 -20.33 -10.23
N VAL A 89 7.62 -19.13 -10.65
CA VAL A 89 7.97 -18.85 -12.06
C VAL A 89 9.15 -19.70 -12.53
N ALA A 90 10.10 -20.02 -11.65
CA ALA A 90 11.20 -20.93 -11.94
C ALA A 90 10.78 -22.42 -11.90
N GLY A 91 9.50 -22.72 -11.65
CA GLY A 91 8.98 -24.09 -11.54
C GLY A 91 9.42 -24.80 -10.26
N ARG A 92 9.84 -24.05 -9.23
CA ARG A 92 10.21 -24.59 -7.92
C ARG A 92 9.11 -24.30 -6.91
N ASP A 93 8.75 -25.32 -6.14
CA ASP A 93 7.81 -25.16 -5.04
C ASP A 93 8.48 -24.41 -3.89
N HIS A 94 7.94 -23.23 -3.57
CA HIS A 94 8.39 -22.46 -2.41
C HIS A 94 7.46 -22.72 -1.22
N PRO A 95 7.99 -23.17 -0.07
CA PRO A 95 7.18 -23.43 1.12
C PRO A 95 6.73 -22.11 1.77
N TYR A 96 5.67 -21.52 1.25
CA TYR A 96 5.07 -20.30 1.79
C TYR A 96 3.96 -20.65 2.79
N SER A 97 4.21 -20.41 4.08
CA SER A 97 3.24 -20.58 5.15
C SER A 97 2.86 -19.21 5.73
N TYR A 98 1.56 -18.98 5.95
CA TYR A 98 1.02 -17.78 6.59
C TYR A 98 0.09 -18.16 7.75
N PRO A 99 -0.17 -17.26 8.72
CA PRO A 99 -1.12 -17.55 9.80
C PRO A 99 -2.51 -17.88 9.23
N GLY A 100 -3.01 -19.08 9.51
CA GLY A 100 -4.27 -19.60 8.97
C GLY A 100 -4.17 -20.27 7.59
N ALA A 101 -2.97 -20.54 7.09
CA ALA A 101 -2.80 -21.29 5.86
C ALA A 101 -3.38 -22.72 5.98
N PRO A 102 -3.98 -23.26 4.91
CA PRO A 102 -4.54 -24.61 4.91
C PRO A 102 -3.48 -25.71 5.04
N PHE A 103 -2.21 -25.41 4.74
CA PHE A 103 -1.11 -26.36 4.81
C PHE A 103 0.04 -25.80 5.66
N PRO A 104 0.52 -26.54 6.67
CA PRO A 104 1.66 -26.11 7.48
C PRO A 104 2.98 -26.22 6.68
N TYR A 105 3.97 -25.40 7.03
CA TYR A 105 5.31 -25.41 6.38
C TYR A 105 5.91 -26.81 6.25
N ALA A 106 5.75 -27.66 7.27
CA ALA A 106 6.24 -29.03 7.29
C ALA A 106 5.73 -29.91 6.14
N ALA A 107 4.55 -29.62 5.58
CA ALA A 107 3.96 -30.38 4.47
C ALA A 107 4.77 -30.24 3.16
N PHE A 108 5.58 -29.19 3.05
CA PHE A 108 6.38 -28.90 1.85
C PHE A 108 7.84 -29.38 1.98
N VAL A 109 8.32 -29.64 3.21
CA VAL A 109 9.71 -30.04 3.47
C VAL A 109 9.91 -31.56 3.27
N SER A 110 8.82 -32.34 3.31
CA SER A 110 8.83 -33.80 3.13
C SER A 110 8.88 -34.27 1.68
N SER A 111 8.77 -33.37 0.69
CA SER A 111 8.79 -33.74 -0.72
C SER A 111 10.22 -33.75 -1.25
N PRO A 112 10.77 -34.89 -1.71
CA PRO A 112 12.04 -34.89 -2.43
C PRO A 112 11.91 -33.99 -3.66
N PRO A 113 12.99 -33.30 -4.09
CA PRO A 113 12.93 -32.44 -5.27
C PRO A 113 12.42 -33.26 -6.45
N HIS A 114 11.26 -32.87 -6.99
CA HIS A 114 10.71 -33.48 -8.20
C HIS A 114 11.73 -33.29 -9.33
N GLN A 115 12.51 -34.33 -9.60
CA GLN A 115 13.36 -34.39 -10.77
C GLN A 115 12.44 -34.45 -11.99
N HIS A 116 12.34 -33.35 -12.73
CA HIS A 116 11.73 -33.36 -14.05
C HIS A 116 12.57 -34.28 -14.96
N PRO A 117 12.01 -35.38 -15.49
CA PRO A 117 12.70 -36.16 -16.52
C PRO A 117 12.83 -35.30 -17.78
N ARG A 118 14.03 -35.30 -18.35
CA ARG A 118 14.34 -34.67 -19.65
C ARG A 118 13.77 -35.48 -20.81
#